data_AF-A0A0W0VXZ3-F1
#
_entry.id   AF-A0A0W0VXZ3-F1
#
_cell.length_a   1.000
_cell.length_b   1.000
_cell.length_c   1.000
_cell.angle_alpha   90.00
_cell.angle_beta   90.00
_cell.angle_gamma   90.00
#
_symmetry.space_group_name_H-M   'P 1'
#
loop_
_entity.id
_entity.type
_entity.pdbx_description
1 polymer ?
#
loop_
_entity_poly.entity_id
_entity_poly.type
_entity_poly.pdbx_seq_one_letter_code
_entity_poly.pdbx_strand_id
1 'polypeptide(L)'
;MGRPISHIVSNLQYDNLLHDAREVLHTLKPKSTEVQDKSDHWCVVRIIPYRTINNVIDGVVLTFINIHSQKMAENRLAALEEELKGLKNTEYALLNALDDLVVIINKDKQILFANDKFLSVFSLDRTKIINEPIFNLKIEWHIKNLDHLIDETLKGSESLLNREADIIPNRPNVVSMKYSRSMVLIYFKSK
;
A
#
# COMPACT_ATOMS: atom_id res chain seq x y z
N MET A 1 17.81 45.03 -11.86
CA MET A 1 16.76 45.34 -12.85
C MET A 1 15.74 44.21 -12.83
N GLY A 2 14.55 44.46 -12.26
CA GLY A 2 13.51 43.46 -12.01
C GLY A 2 12.59 43.25 -13.22
N ARG A 3 12.19 41.99 -13.47
CA ARG A 3 11.15 41.66 -14.46
C ARG A 3 9.78 41.98 -13.85
N PRO A 4 8.83 42.55 -14.62
CA PRO A 4 7.49 42.78 -14.12
C PRO A 4 6.83 41.44 -13.77
N ILE A 5 6.13 41.41 -12.63
CA ILE A 5 5.51 40.20 -12.07
C ILE A 5 4.52 39.57 -13.06
N SER A 6 3.93 40.38 -13.95
CA SER A 6 3.03 39.96 -15.03
C SER A 6 3.67 38.97 -16.02
N HIS A 7 4.99 39.05 -16.27
CA HIS A 7 5.71 38.08 -17.11
C HIS A 7 6.00 36.75 -16.39
N ILE A 8 5.96 36.73 -15.06
CA ILE A 8 6.12 35.49 -14.27
C ILE A 8 4.75 34.81 -14.10
N VAL A 9 3.71 35.62 -13.88
CA VAL A 9 2.31 35.19 -13.83
C VAL A 9 1.89 34.57 -15.18
N SER A 10 2.41 35.07 -16.32
CA SER A 10 1.98 34.62 -17.64
C SER A 10 2.28 33.15 -17.96
N ASN A 11 3.17 32.48 -17.21
CA ASN A 11 3.50 31.08 -17.42
C ASN A 11 2.84 30.12 -16.42
N LEU A 12 2.12 30.64 -15.42
CA LEU A 12 1.47 29.84 -14.38
C LEU A 12 -0.03 29.76 -14.62
N GLN A 13 -0.62 28.60 -14.35
CA GLN A 13 -2.06 28.43 -14.20
C GLN A 13 -2.45 28.85 -12.77
N TYR A 14 -2.27 30.14 -12.45
CA TYR A 14 -2.51 30.69 -11.12
C TYR A 14 -3.15 32.08 -11.18
N ASP A 15 -4.43 32.11 -11.54
CA ASP A 15 -5.19 33.34 -11.78
C ASP A 15 -5.28 34.24 -10.52
N ASN A 16 -5.25 33.64 -9.34
CA ASN A 16 -5.38 34.35 -8.06
C ASN A 16 -4.04 34.89 -7.51
N LEU A 17 -2.92 34.72 -8.21
CA LEU A 17 -1.59 35.10 -7.70
C LEU A 17 -1.49 36.56 -7.23
N LEU A 18 -2.10 37.50 -7.96
CA LEU A 18 -2.09 38.92 -7.59
C LEU A 18 -2.96 39.21 -6.36
N HIS A 19 -4.08 38.51 -6.21
CA HIS A 19 -4.94 38.63 -5.04
C HIS A 19 -4.21 38.10 -3.80
N ASP A 20 -3.60 36.91 -3.93
CA ASP A 20 -2.86 36.24 -2.88
C ASP A 20 -1.62 37.01 -2.45
N ALA A 21 -0.92 37.64 -3.40
CA ALA A 21 0.18 38.55 -3.11
C ALA A 21 -0.27 39.77 -2.28
N ARG A 22 -1.42 40.37 -2.61
CA ARG A 22 -1.99 41.48 -1.82
C ARG A 22 -2.43 41.02 -0.44
N GLU A 23 -3.07 39.85 -0.35
CA GLU A 23 -3.49 39.27 0.93
C GLU A 23 -2.28 39.06 1.85
N VAL A 24 -1.17 38.52 1.34
CA VAL A 24 0.08 38.32 2.10
C VAL A 24 0.70 39.66 2.51
N LEU A 25 0.65 40.69 1.67
CA LEU A 25 1.10 42.05 2.01
C LEU A 25 0.29 42.64 3.17
N HIS A 26 -1.04 42.50 3.15
CA HIS A 26 -1.92 43.07 4.17
C HIS A 26 -1.89 42.29 5.48
N THR A 27 -1.85 40.96 5.41
CA THR A 27 -1.96 40.08 6.58
C THR A 27 -0.62 39.65 7.16
N LEU A 28 0.46 39.76 6.38
CA LEU A 28 1.81 39.28 6.70
C LEU A 28 1.89 37.77 6.96
N LYS A 29 0.87 37.02 6.55
CA LYS A 29 0.83 35.56 6.64
C LYS A 29 1.35 34.97 5.34
N PRO A 30 2.44 34.17 5.35
CA PRO A 30 2.90 33.45 4.17
C PRO A 30 1.80 32.58 3.56
N LYS A 31 1.78 32.47 2.23
CA LYS A 31 0.89 31.57 1.49
C LYS A 31 1.71 30.63 0.62
N SER A 32 1.32 29.36 0.58
CA SER A 32 1.97 28.33 -0.25
C SER A 32 0.89 27.53 -0.96
N THR A 33 1.07 27.30 -2.25
CA THR A 33 0.08 26.58 -3.06
C THR A 33 0.75 25.85 -4.21
N GLU A 34 0.31 24.61 -4.45
CA GLU A 34 0.71 23.82 -5.61
C GLU A 34 -0.12 24.26 -6.81
N VAL A 35 0.55 24.60 -7.91
CA VAL A 35 -0.08 24.99 -9.18
C VAL A 35 0.63 24.31 -10.34
N GLN A 36 -0.03 24.26 -11.48
CA GLN A 36 0.60 23.88 -12.73
C GLN A 36 1.06 25.11 -13.51
N ASP A 37 2.13 24.98 -14.27
CA ASP A 37 2.48 25.93 -15.32
C ASP A 37 1.66 25.65 -16.59
N LYS A 38 1.75 26.52 -17.60
CA LYS A 38 1.04 26.33 -18.88
C LYS A 38 1.52 25.13 -19.70
N SER A 39 2.60 24.49 -19.27
CA SER A 39 3.13 23.24 -19.83
C SER A 39 2.76 22.03 -18.95
N ASP A 40 1.80 22.18 -18.04
CA ASP A 40 1.31 21.19 -17.07
C ASP A 40 2.35 20.68 -16.06
N HIS A 41 3.46 21.40 -15.87
CA HIS A 41 4.43 21.07 -14.83
C HIS A 41 3.99 21.58 -13.47
N TRP A 42 4.09 20.72 -12.45
CA TRP A 42 3.75 21.08 -11.09
C TRP A 42 4.85 21.92 -10.44
N CYS A 43 4.44 22.99 -9.79
CA CYS A 43 5.31 23.81 -8.96
C CYS A 43 4.60 24.25 -7.69
N VAL A 44 5.37 24.44 -6.62
CA VAL A 44 4.89 25.13 -5.42
C VAL A 44 5.23 26.61 -5.58
N VAL A 45 4.20 27.45 -5.52
CA VAL A 45 4.34 28.89 -5.38
C VAL A 45 4.26 29.24 -3.91
N ARG A 46 5.30 29.89 -3.40
CA ARG A 46 5.32 30.44 -2.05
C ARG A 46 5.44 31.95 -2.11
N ILE A 47 4.55 32.62 -1.38
CA ILE A 47 4.47 34.07 -1.24
C ILE A 47 4.80 34.40 0.21
N ILE A 48 5.84 35.22 0.43
CA ILE A 48 6.25 35.67 1.76
C ILE A 48 6.38 37.19 1.80
N PRO A 49 6.02 37.86 2.91
CA PRO A 49 6.23 39.30 3.05
C PRO A 49 7.72 39.61 3.14
N TYR A 50 8.16 40.66 2.43
CA TYR A 50 9.51 41.19 2.51
C TYR A 50 9.54 42.39 3.45
N ARG A 51 10.41 42.34 4.47
CA ARG A 51 10.63 43.43 5.42
C ARG A 51 12.02 44.03 5.23
N THR A 52 12.06 45.35 5.23
CA THR A 52 13.31 46.12 5.24
C THR A 52 13.94 46.12 6.62
N ILE A 53 15.19 46.57 6.69
CA ILE A 53 16.00 46.67 7.92
C ILE A 53 15.33 47.61 8.95
N ASN A 54 14.55 48.59 8.48
CA ASN A 54 13.76 49.51 9.32
C ASN A 54 12.38 48.94 9.70
N ASN A 55 12.18 47.63 9.51
CA ASN A 55 10.94 46.91 9.81
C ASN A 55 9.71 47.40 9.02
N VAL A 56 9.92 48.11 7.91
CA VAL A 56 8.87 48.52 6.96
C VAL A 56 8.68 47.41 5.93
N ILE A 57 7.44 47.02 5.67
CA ILE A 57 7.09 46.05 4.61
C ILE A 57 7.17 46.77 3.27
N ASP A 58 8.04 46.30 2.39
CA ASP A 58 8.33 46.96 1.10
C ASP A 58 7.93 46.08 -0.10
N GLY A 59 7.42 44.87 0.15
CA GLY A 59 6.93 43.99 -0.90
C GLY A 59 6.68 42.56 -0.46
N VAL A 60 6.54 41.67 -1.44
CA VAL A 60 6.52 40.21 -1.27
C VAL A 60 7.61 39.56 -2.08
N VAL A 61 8.14 38.45 -1.59
CA VAL A 61 8.98 37.54 -2.36
C VAL A 61 8.12 36.37 -2.83
N LEU A 62 8.20 36.06 -4.12
CA LEU A 62 7.65 34.87 -4.73
C LEU A 62 8.77 33.87 -4.99
N THR A 63 8.61 32.63 -4.53
CA THR A 63 9.49 31.53 -4.92
C THR A 63 8.71 30.44 -5.62
N PHE A 64 9.31 29.87 -6.65
CA PHE A 64 8.78 28.77 -7.43
C PHE A 64 9.68 27.57 -7.23
N ILE A 65 9.09 26.48 -6.74
CA ILE A 65 9.82 25.23 -6.52
C ILE A 65 9.21 24.23 -7.47
N ASN A 66 9.98 23.77 -8.46
CA ASN A 66 9.54 22.71 -9.36
C ASN A 66 9.38 21.42 -8.53
N ILE A 67 8.17 20.87 -8.54
CA ILE A 67 7.82 19.60 -7.88
C ILE A 67 7.27 18.58 -8.87
N HIS A 68 7.44 18.82 -10.18
CA HIS A 68 6.86 17.98 -11.23
C HIS A 68 7.36 16.54 -11.17
N SER A 69 8.68 16.33 -11.03
CA SER A 69 9.24 14.98 -10.91
C SER A 69 8.73 14.25 -9.66
N GLN A 70 8.61 14.96 -8.54
CA GLN A 70 8.05 14.41 -7.30
C GLN A 70 6.58 14.02 -7.50
N LYS A 71 5.75 14.91 -8.07
CA LYS A 71 4.34 14.61 -8.33
C LYS A 71 4.14 13.45 -9.28
N MET A 72 4.95 13.34 -10.33
CA MET A 72 4.89 12.20 -11.24
C MET A 72 5.28 10.89 -10.55
N ALA A 73 6.27 10.92 -9.65
CA ALA A 73 6.64 9.76 -8.86
C ALA A 73 5.51 9.35 -7.88
N GLU A 74 4.91 10.31 -7.17
CA GLU A 74 3.76 10.07 -6.28
C GLU A 74 2.57 9.46 -7.05
N ASN A 75 2.20 10.04 -8.18
CA ASN A 75 1.10 9.51 -9.00
C ASN A 75 1.40 8.11 -9.54
N ARG A 76 2.65 7.84 -9.94
CA ARG A 76 3.06 6.51 -10.39
C ARG A 76 3.00 5.48 -9.26
N LEU A 77 3.44 5.85 -8.05
CA LEU A 77 3.34 4.97 -6.89
C LEU A 77 1.88 4.65 -6.57
N ALA A 78 1.01 5.67 -6.54
CA ALA A 78 -0.42 5.48 -6.30
C ALA A 78 -1.08 4.56 -7.34
N ALA A 79 -0.77 4.73 -8.62
CA ALA A 79 -1.28 3.89 -9.69
C ALA A 79 -0.82 2.42 -9.54
N LEU A 80 0.46 2.20 -9.21
CA LEU A 80 0.99 0.85 -8.95
C LEU A 80 0.35 0.20 -7.71
N GLU A 81 0.10 0.98 -6.64
CA GLU A 81 -0.59 0.47 -5.45
C GLU A 81 -2.02 0.03 -5.76
N GLU A 82 -2.75 0.81 -6.56
CA GLU A 82 -4.10 0.47 -7.02
C GLU A 82 -4.11 -0.80 -7.88
N GLU A 83 -3.18 -0.91 -8.83
CA GLU A 83 -3.02 -2.10 -9.68
C GLU A 83 -2.73 -3.34 -8.83
N LEU A 84 -1.76 -3.26 -7.91
CA LEU A 84 -1.43 -4.35 -7.00
C LEU A 84 -2.61 -4.75 -6.11
N LYS A 85 -3.41 -3.78 -5.66
CA LYS A 85 -4.62 -4.05 -4.88
C LYS A 85 -5.67 -4.78 -5.72
N GLY A 86 -5.87 -4.37 -6.98
CA GLY A 86 -6.76 -5.05 -7.91
C GLY A 86 -6.36 -6.50 -8.18
N LEU A 87 -5.07 -6.74 -8.41
CA LEU A 87 -4.52 -8.08 -8.59
C LEU A 87 -4.72 -8.96 -7.35
N LYS A 88 -4.39 -8.46 -6.15
CA LYS A 88 -4.60 -9.19 -4.88
C LYS A 88 -6.08 -9.51 -4.64
N ASN A 89 -6.98 -8.57 -4.92
CA ASN A 89 -8.42 -8.81 -4.75
C ASN A 89 -8.92 -9.92 -5.69
N THR A 90 -8.42 -9.94 -6.93
CA THR A 90 -8.76 -10.99 -7.90
C THR A 90 -8.24 -12.34 -7.43
N GLU A 91 -6.99 -12.40 -6.99
CA GLU A 91 -6.38 -13.61 -6.42
C GLU A 91 -7.19 -14.15 -5.22
N TYR A 92 -7.56 -13.28 -4.27
CA TYR A 92 -8.38 -13.67 -3.12
C TYR A 92 -9.78 -14.12 -3.53
N ALA A 93 -10.39 -13.51 -4.55
CA ALA A 93 -11.68 -13.96 -5.08
C ALA A 93 -11.59 -15.38 -5.67
N LEU A 94 -10.52 -15.67 -6.41
CA LEU A 94 -10.28 -17.01 -6.96
C LEU A 94 -10.09 -18.05 -5.85
N LEU A 95 -9.27 -17.75 -4.84
CA LEU A 95 -9.04 -18.65 -3.70
C LEU A 95 -10.29 -18.83 -2.82
N ASN A 96 -11.13 -17.80 -2.72
CA ASN A 96 -12.42 -17.86 -2.03
C ASN A 96 -13.47 -18.68 -2.79
N ALA A 97 -13.37 -18.77 -4.12
CA ALA A 97 -14.28 -19.58 -4.93
C ALA A 97 -13.95 -21.09 -4.87
N LEU A 98 -12.81 -21.48 -4.31
CA LEU A 98 -12.46 -22.89 -4.09
C LEU A 98 -13.33 -23.49 -2.98
N ASP A 99 -13.82 -24.71 -3.21
CA ASP A 99 -14.63 -25.47 -2.23
C ASP A 99 -13.79 -26.08 -1.09
N ASP A 100 -12.48 -26.20 -1.29
CA ASP A 100 -11.52 -26.64 -0.28
C ASP A 100 -11.27 -25.55 0.78
N LEU A 101 -10.83 -25.95 1.98
CA LEU A 101 -10.36 -24.98 2.96
C LEU A 101 -8.97 -24.53 2.55
N VAL A 102 -8.69 -23.23 2.49
CA VAL A 102 -7.39 -22.71 2.03
C VAL A 102 -6.83 -21.72 3.04
N VAL A 103 -5.56 -21.88 3.38
CA VAL A 103 -4.77 -20.94 4.19
C VAL A 103 -3.43 -20.70 3.51
N ILE A 104 -3.00 -19.44 3.44
CA ILE A 104 -1.63 -19.09 3.03
C ILE A 104 -0.90 -18.57 4.26
N ILE A 105 0.31 -19.07 4.48
CA ILE A 105 1.20 -18.63 5.55
C ILE A 105 2.53 -18.12 4.99
N ASN A 106 3.22 -17.27 5.76
CA ASN A 106 4.60 -16.89 5.49
C ASN A 106 5.61 -17.89 6.09
N LYS A 107 6.90 -17.67 5.83
CA LYS A 107 8.02 -18.44 6.41
C LYS A 107 8.07 -18.41 7.94
N ASP A 108 7.51 -17.37 8.55
CA ASP A 108 7.43 -17.17 9.99
C ASP A 108 6.16 -17.85 10.58
N LYS A 109 5.47 -18.65 9.75
CA LYS A 109 4.28 -19.46 10.07
C LYS A 109 3.05 -18.62 10.47
N GLN A 110 3.05 -17.34 10.08
CA GLN A 110 1.94 -16.41 10.27
C GLN A 110 0.96 -16.51 9.10
N ILE A 111 -0.34 -16.40 9.39
CA ILE A 111 -1.41 -16.46 8.41
C ILE A 111 -1.46 -15.16 7.61
N LEU A 112 -1.27 -15.25 6.30
CA LEU A 112 -1.43 -14.14 5.36
C LEU A 112 -2.83 -14.11 4.73
N PHE A 113 -3.46 -15.27 4.59
CA PHE A 113 -4.79 -15.40 4.00
C PHE A 113 -5.47 -16.68 4.53
N ALA A 114 -6.79 -16.61 4.68
CA ALA A 114 -7.66 -17.76 4.88
C ALA A 114 -8.94 -17.54 4.09
N ASN A 115 -9.37 -18.53 3.32
CA ASN A 115 -10.58 -18.40 2.52
C ASN A 115 -11.85 -18.46 3.40
N ASP A 116 -12.97 -17.99 2.86
CA ASP A 116 -14.22 -17.91 3.62
C ASP A 116 -14.72 -19.28 4.09
N LYS A 117 -14.42 -20.34 3.34
CA LYS A 117 -14.70 -21.72 3.73
C LYS A 117 -13.92 -22.12 4.99
N PHE A 118 -12.61 -21.85 5.04
CA PHE A 118 -11.77 -22.11 6.21
C PHE A 118 -12.30 -21.34 7.43
N LEU A 119 -12.58 -20.04 7.27
CA LEU A 119 -13.09 -19.20 8.34
C LEU A 119 -14.42 -19.70 8.89
N SER A 120 -15.37 -20.03 8.02
CA SER A 120 -16.71 -20.50 8.41
C SER A 120 -16.64 -21.83 9.13
N VAL A 121 -15.84 -22.76 8.61
CA VAL A 121 -15.71 -24.12 9.16
C VAL A 121 -15.09 -24.12 10.56
N PHE A 122 -14.13 -23.24 10.81
CA PHE A 122 -13.48 -23.11 12.13
C PHE A 122 -14.05 -21.98 12.98
N SER A 123 -15.12 -21.31 12.53
CA SER A 123 -15.76 -20.17 13.22
C SER A 123 -14.75 -19.09 13.64
N LEU A 124 -13.86 -18.72 12.72
CA LEU A 124 -12.77 -17.77 12.95
C LEU A 124 -13.11 -16.37 12.42
N ASP A 125 -12.61 -15.35 13.12
CA ASP A 125 -12.67 -13.97 12.68
C ASP A 125 -11.41 -13.63 11.87
N ARG A 126 -11.58 -13.29 10.58
CA ARG A 126 -10.48 -12.93 9.67
C ARG A 126 -9.57 -11.87 10.30
N THR A 127 -10.14 -10.85 10.93
CA THR A 127 -9.36 -9.73 11.48
C THR A 127 -8.46 -10.11 12.64
N LYS A 128 -8.77 -11.22 13.33
CA LYS A 128 -8.03 -11.71 14.50
C LYS A 128 -6.97 -12.75 14.19
N ILE A 129 -7.00 -13.32 12.99
CA ILE A 129 -6.08 -14.40 12.61
C ILE A 129 -5.00 -13.95 11.63
N ILE A 130 -5.23 -12.88 10.88
CA ILE A 130 -4.24 -12.38 9.92
C ILE A 130 -3.02 -11.86 10.69
N ASN A 131 -1.83 -12.23 10.22
CA ASN A 131 -0.51 -12.03 10.85
C ASN A 131 -0.29 -12.79 12.17
N GLU A 132 -1.24 -13.61 12.62
CA GLU A 132 -1.05 -14.50 13.76
C GLU A 132 -0.44 -15.85 13.33
N PRO A 133 0.38 -16.49 14.19
CA PRO A 133 0.86 -17.84 13.95
C PRO A 133 -0.29 -18.84 13.74
N ILE A 134 -0.18 -19.70 12.72
CA ILE A 134 -1.20 -20.71 12.41
C ILE A 134 -1.47 -21.67 13.60
N PHE A 135 -0.45 -21.91 14.43
CA PHE A 135 -0.56 -22.76 15.61
C PHE A 135 -1.35 -22.13 16.77
N ASN A 136 -1.57 -20.81 16.75
CA ASN A 136 -2.38 -20.12 17.77
C ASN A 136 -3.88 -20.28 17.53
N LEU A 137 -4.28 -20.80 16.36
CA LEU A 137 -5.68 -21.10 16.09
C LEU A 137 -6.18 -22.19 17.05
N LYS A 138 -7.36 -21.99 17.64
CA LYS A 138 -8.03 -22.94 18.55
C LYS A 138 -8.63 -24.12 17.78
N ILE A 139 -7.79 -24.83 17.04
CA ILE A 139 -8.13 -26.00 16.22
C ILE A 139 -7.28 -27.16 16.74
N GLU A 140 -7.83 -28.37 16.74
CA GLU A 140 -7.14 -29.58 17.17
C GLU A 140 -6.15 -30.05 16.10
N TRP A 141 -5.04 -29.31 15.96
CA TRP A 141 -3.96 -29.65 15.06
C TRP A 141 -3.13 -30.82 15.59
N HIS A 142 -2.70 -31.71 14.69
CA HIS A 142 -1.44 -32.42 14.89
C HIS A 142 -0.27 -31.45 14.64
N ILE A 143 0.03 -30.59 15.62
CA ILE A 143 1.01 -29.49 15.50
C ILE A 143 2.34 -29.96 14.91
N LYS A 144 2.86 -31.11 15.37
CA LYS A 144 4.13 -31.68 14.87
C LYS A 144 4.06 -32.02 13.37
N ASN A 145 2.94 -32.56 12.91
CA ASN A 145 2.75 -32.93 11.50
C ASN A 145 2.63 -31.68 10.63
N LEU A 146 1.87 -30.69 11.10
CA LEU A 146 1.71 -29.40 10.41
C LEU A 146 3.05 -28.65 10.32
N ASP A 147 3.80 -28.59 11.42
CA ASP A 147 5.10 -27.91 11.49
C ASP A 147 6.11 -28.55 10.54
N HIS A 148 6.19 -29.89 10.56
CA HIS A 148 7.03 -30.66 9.64
C HIS A 148 6.64 -30.43 8.18
N LEU A 149 5.34 -30.47 7.88
CA LEU A 149 4.83 -30.24 6.52
C LEU A 149 5.24 -28.85 5.99
N ILE A 150 5.08 -27.82 6.81
CA ILE A 150 5.45 -26.44 6.46
C ILE A 150 6.96 -26.34 6.19
N ASP A 151 7.77 -26.84 7.11
CA ASP A 151 9.23 -26.77 7.01
C ASP A 151 9.76 -27.53 5.78
N GLU A 152 9.23 -28.71 5.50
CA GLU A 152 9.58 -29.49 4.31
C GLU A 152 9.18 -28.78 3.02
N THR A 153 8.01 -28.15 3.00
CA THR A 153 7.52 -27.41 1.83
C THR A 153 8.38 -26.17 1.53
N LEU A 154 8.85 -25.48 2.58
CA LEU A 154 9.75 -24.35 2.43
C LEU A 154 11.14 -24.76 1.91
N LYS A 155 11.66 -25.91 2.41
CA LYS A 155 12.95 -26.48 2.01
C LYS A 155 12.95 -27.07 0.60
N GLY A 156 11.80 -27.52 0.10
CA GLY A 156 11.65 -28.07 -1.26
C GLY A 156 12.03 -27.07 -2.36
N SER A 157 12.78 -27.55 -3.35
CA SER A 157 13.19 -26.78 -4.55
C SER A 157 12.10 -26.70 -5.62
N GLU A 158 11.08 -27.56 -5.58
CA GLU A 158 10.00 -27.61 -6.58
C GLU A 158 8.70 -26.99 -6.08
N SER A 159 8.00 -26.26 -6.95
CA SER A 159 6.79 -25.49 -6.61
C SER A 159 5.51 -26.32 -6.51
N LEU A 160 5.58 -27.65 -6.66
CA LEU A 160 4.41 -28.54 -6.73
C LEU A 160 4.64 -29.88 -6.00
N LEU A 161 5.31 -29.85 -4.84
CA LEU A 161 5.37 -31.02 -3.96
C LEU A 161 4.05 -31.16 -3.21
N ASN A 162 3.10 -31.91 -3.77
CA ASN A 162 1.92 -32.35 -3.05
C ASN A 162 2.37 -33.28 -1.91
N ARG A 163 2.33 -32.81 -0.67
CA ARG A 163 2.59 -33.64 0.50
C ARG A 163 1.32 -33.77 1.32
N GLU A 164 0.86 -35.00 1.46
CA GLU A 164 -0.33 -35.33 2.23
C GLU A 164 0.07 -35.66 3.68
N ALA A 165 -0.58 -35.00 4.64
CA ALA A 165 -0.40 -35.29 6.04
C ALA A 165 -1.75 -35.30 6.77
N ASP A 166 -1.85 -36.13 7.80
CA ASP A 166 -2.97 -36.10 8.73
C ASP A 166 -2.72 -34.99 9.75
N ILE A 167 -3.35 -33.84 9.52
CA ILE A 167 -3.18 -32.61 10.30
C ILE A 167 -4.39 -32.34 11.20
N ILE A 168 -5.58 -32.81 10.81
CA ILE A 168 -6.82 -32.64 11.57
C ILE A 168 -7.51 -34.01 11.68
N PRO A 169 -7.81 -34.50 12.90
CA PRO A 169 -8.54 -35.74 13.10
C PRO A 169 -9.82 -35.80 12.25
N ASN A 170 -10.06 -36.92 11.57
CA ASN A 170 -11.20 -37.16 10.68
C ASN A 170 -11.29 -36.30 9.41
N ARG A 171 -10.26 -35.50 9.08
CA ARG A 171 -10.11 -34.85 7.76
C ARG A 171 -8.79 -35.26 7.10
N PRO A 172 -8.69 -36.50 6.61
CA PRO A 172 -7.51 -36.92 5.88
C PRO A 172 -7.42 -36.11 4.58
N ASN A 173 -6.19 -35.73 4.23
CA ASN A 173 -5.76 -35.02 3.00
C ASN A 173 -5.60 -33.50 3.14
N VAL A 174 -4.60 -33.10 3.93
CA VAL A 174 -4.05 -31.75 3.88
C VAL A 174 -2.86 -31.75 2.95
N VAL A 175 -2.88 -30.86 1.97
CA VAL A 175 -1.80 -30.67 1.01
C VAL A 175 -1.20 -29.30 1.19
N SER A 176 0.13 -29.24 1.27
CA SER A 176 0.87 -27.99 1.17
C SER A 176 1.54 -27.87 -0.20
N MET A 177 1.67 -26.65 -0.68
CA MET A 177 2.48 -26.33 -1.84
C MET A 177 3.21 -25.00 -1.64
N LYS A 178 4.36 -24.85 -2.29
CA LYS A 178 5.12 -23.61 -2.24
C LYS A 178 4.42 -22.56 -3.11
N TYR A 179 3.91 -21.52 -2.46
CA TYR A 179 3.21 -20.43 -3.12
C TYR A 179 4.17 -19.38 -3.67
N SER A 180 5.24 -19.11 -2.92
CA SER A 180 6.35 -18.25 -3.35
C SER A 180 7.63 -18.65 -2.62
N ARG A 181 8.73 -17.88 -2.78
CA ARG A 181 9.99 -18.15 -2.05
C ARG A 181 9.81 -18.19 -0.53
N SER A 182 8.84 -17.46 0.01
CA SER A 182 8.63 -17.32 1.45
C SER A 182 7.19 -17.55 1.89
N MET A 183 6.36 -18.17 1.04
CA MET A 183 4.96 -18.43 1.33
C MET A 183 4.59 -19.87 1.00
N VAL A 184 3.76 -20.45 1.84
CA VAL A 184 3.21 -21.79 1.67
C VAL A 184 1.69 -21.67 1.62
N LEU A 185 1.09 -22.30 0.61
CA LEU A 185 -0.35 -22.49 0.52
C LEU A 185 -0.67 -23.87 1.08
N ILE A 186 -1.61 -23.93 2.00
CA ILE A 186 -2.12 -25.16 2.62
C ILE A 186 -3.59 -25.26 2.26
N TYR A 187 -3.97 -26.31 1.55
CA TYR A 187 -5.36 -26.61 1.27
C TYR A 187 -5.78 -27.95 1.88
N PHE A 188 -7.00 -27.99 2.39
CA PHE A 188 -7.59 -29.14 3.05
C PHE A 188 -8.64 -29.69 2.09
N LYS A 189 -8.33 -30.81 1.41
CA LYS A 189 -9.23 -31.40 0.42
C LYS A 189 -10.54 -31.78 1.10
N SER A 190 -11.67 -31.36 0.54
CA SER A 190 -12.95 -31.98 0.88
C SER A 190 -12.96 -33.44 0.39
N LYS A 191 -13.53 -34.35 1.18
CA LYS A 191 -13.91 -35.68 0.69
C LYS A 191 -14.94 -35.58 -0.42
#